data_AF-A0A968X730-F1
#
_entry.id   AF-A0A968X730-F1
#
_cell.length_a   1.000
_cell.length_b   1.000
_cell.length_c   1.000
_cell.angle_alpha   90.00
_cell.angle_beta   90.00
_cell.angle_gamma   90.00
#
_symmetry.space_group_name_H-M   'P 1'
#
loop_
_entity.id
_entity.type
_entity.pdbx_description
1 polymer ?
#
loop_
_entity_poly.entity_id
_entity_poly.type
_entity_poly.pdbx_seq_one_letter_code
_entity_poly.pdbx_strand_id
1 'polypeptide(L)'
;MAHRITQAATQTPNRLIVVLVGQGHLLKDYGIPARVARRLPNIQQRVVLLNPADRSMAADYHWITIAPAADRSPPTTKSAPPPPKT
;
A
#
# COMPACT_ATOMS: atom_id res chain seq x y z
N MET A 1 17.86 1.37 4.67
CA MET A 1 17.00 1.45 3.46
C MET A 1 17.42 2.58 2.51
N ALA A 2 17.28 3.86 2.89
CA ALA A 2 17.56 5.01 1.99
C ALA A 2 18.92 4.97 1.27
N HIS A 3 19.99 4.54 1.94
CA HIS A 3 21.30 4.40 1.31
C HIS A 3 21.30 3.40 0.15
N ARG A 4 20.64 2.24 0.28
CA ARG A 4 20.54 1.24 -0.79
C ARG A 4 19.73 1.74 -1.98
N ILE A 5 18.66 2.50 -1.72
CA ILE A 5 17.87 3.15 -2.78
C ILE A 5 18.74 4.15 -3.53
N THR A 6 19.54 4.94 -2.81
CA THR A 6 20.49 5.90 -3.39
C THR A 6 21.50 5.18 -4.28
N GLN A 7 22.11 4.10 -3.79
CA GLN A 7 23.06 3.29 -4.58
C GLN A 7 22.41 2.72 -5.84
N ALA A 8 21.21 2.14 -5.73
CA ALA A 8 20.49 1.60 -6.89
C ALA A 8 20.17 2.70 -7.91
N ALA A 9 19.73 3.88 -7.47
CA ALA A 9 19.44 5.01 -8.34
C ALA A 9 20.68 5.51 -9.08
N THR A 10 21.84 5.59 -8.40
CA THR A 10 23.11 5.98 -9.03
C THR A 10 23.62 4.93 -10.01
N GLN A 11 23.43 3.64 -9.70
CA GLN A 11 23.88 2.53 -10.56
C GLN A 11 22.99 2.30 -11.78
N THR A 12 21.73 2.76 -11.73
CA THR A 12 20.73 2.54 -12.79
C THR A 12 19.98 3.82 -13.16
N PRO A 13 20.67 4.86 -13.66
CA PRO A 13 20.11 6.20 -13.81
C PRO A 13 18.94 6.29 -14.81
N ASN A 14 18.82 5.34 -15.73
CA ASN A 14 17.73 5.29 -16.73
C ASN A 14 16.67 4.22 -16.40
N ARG A 15 16.47 3.92 -15.11
CA ARG A 15 15.45 2.97 -14.65
C ARG A 15 14.56 3.58 -13.58
N LEU A 16 13.28 3.27 -13.67
CA LEU A 16 12.35 3.53 -12.59
C LEU A 16 12.62 2.54 -11.45
N ILE A 17 12.79 3.06 -10.23
CA ILE A 17 12.93 2.26 -9.02
C ILE A 17 11.62 2.35 -8.24
N VAL A 18 10.98 1.20 -8.03
CA VAL A 18 9.80 1.08 -7.18
C VAL A 18 10.21 0.45 -5.86
N VAL A 19 9.88 1.10 -4.76
CA VAL A 19 10.20 0.63 -3.41
C VAL A 19 8.91 0.36 -2.66
N LEU A 20 8.71 -0.89 -2.27
CA LEU A 20 7.57 -1.29 -1.44
C LEU A 20 7.98 -1.24 0.03
N VAL A 21 7.25 -0.47 0.82
CA VAL A 21 7.49 -0.31 2.25
C VAL A 21 6.17 -0.14 3.00
N GLY A 22 6.18 -0.47 4.30
CA GLY A 22 5.06 -0.13 5.18
C GLY A 22 4.88 1.38 5.34
N GLN A 23 3.64 1.79 5.63
CA GLN A 23 3.23 3.20 5.75
C GLN A 23 4.07 4.02 6.74
N GLY A 24 4.51 3.41 7.86
CA GLY A 24 5.35 4.08 8.87
C GLY A 24 6.72 4.56 8.35
N HIS A 25 7.18 4.08 7.20
CA HIS A 25 8.42 4.54 6.58
C HIS A 25 8.25 5.79 5.70
N LEU A 26 7.01 6.23 5.48
CA LEU A 26 6.67 7.37 4.61
C LEU A 26 6.41 8.66 5.39
N LEU A 27 6.73 8.72 6.69
CA LEU A 27 6.55 9.92 7.51
C LEU A 27 7.12 11.17 6.82
N LYS A 28 6.33 12.23 6.79
CA LYS A 28 6.73 13.53 6.24
C LYS A 28 8.00 14.02 6.94
N ASP A 29 8.96 14.51 6.15
CA ASP A 29 10.24 15.10 6.59
C ASP A 29 11.30 14.18 7.23
N TYR A 30 10.91 13.00 7.73
CA TYR A 30 11.83 12.03 8.37
C TYR A 30 11.84 10.62 7.78
N GLY A 31 10.89 10.33 6.89
CA GLY A 31 10.74 9.05 6.20
C GLY A 31 11.81 8.78 5.15
N ILE A 32 11.66 7.66 4.46
CA ILE A 32 12.57 7.23 3.39
C ILE A 32 12.70 8.29 2.28
N PRO A 33 11.61 8.91 1.76
CA PRO A 33 11.73 9.88 0.67
C PRO A 33 12.61 11.08 1.01
N ALA A 34 12.44 11.64 2.21
CA ALA A 34 13.25 12.74 2.72
C ALA A 34 14.73 12.33 2.87
N ARG A 35 15.00 11.12 3.38
CA ARG A 35 16.38 10.60 3.51
C ARG A 35 17.05 10.33 2.17
N VAL A 36 16.29 9.97 1.14
CA VAL A 36 16.80 9.81 -0.23
C VAL A 36 17.06 11.17 -0.86
N ALA A 37 16.14 12.13 -0.73
CA ALA A 37 16.30 13.49 -1.26
C ALA A 37 17.55 14.19 -0.70
N ARG A 38 17.86 13.99 0.60
CA ARG A 38 19.10 14.52 1.21
C ARG A 38 20.38 13.94 0.61
N ARG A 39 20.32 12.73 0.02
CA ARG A 39 21.48 12.05 -0.58
C ARG A 39 21.57 12.25 -2.09
N LEU A 40 20.42 12.39 -2.74
CA LEU A 40 20.27 12.64 -4.17
C LEU A 40 19.28 13.81 -4.35
N PRO A 41 19.76 15.07 -4.30
CA PRO A 41 18.88 16.24 -4.33
C PRO A 41 18.09 16.39 -5.64
N ASN A 42 18.61 15.83 -6.74
CA ASN A 42 18.00 15.94 -8.07
C ASN A 42 17.07 14.77 -8.42
N ILE A 43 16.76 13.88 -7.48
CA ILE A 43 15.91 12.72 -7.77
C ILE A 43 14.42 13.09 -7.71
N GLN A 44 13.68 12.77 -8.77
CA GLN A 44 12.23 12.85 -8.75
C GLN A 44 11.66 11.65 -8.01
N GLN A 45 10.86 11.91 -6.98
CA GLN A 45 10.22 10.89 -6.16
C GLN A 45 8.71 11.11 -6.17
N ARG A 46 7.95 10.01 -6.14
CA ARG A 46 6.50 10.02 -5.95
C ARG A 46 6.12 8.99 -4.90
N VAL A 47 5.24 9.37 -3.99
CA VAL A 47 4.72 8.48 -2.94
C VAL A 47 3.29 8.06 -3.31
N VAL A 48 3.06 6.76 -3.34
CA VAL A 48 1.75 6.16 -3.56
C VAL A 48 1.35 5.36 -2.32
N LEU A 49 0.22 5.69 -1.71
CA LEU A 49 -0.36 4.91 -0.62
C LEU A 49 -1.39 3.93 -1.17
N LEU A 50 -1.23 2.64 -0.84
CA LEU A 50 -2.12 1.57 -1.27
C LEU A 50 -3.16 1.28 -0.18
N ASN A 51 -4.43 1.59 -0.45
CA ASN A 51 -5.55 1.44 0.50
C ASN A 51 -5.23 1.95 1.91
N PRO A 52 -4.80 3.20 2.09
CA PRO A 52 -4.45 3.70 3.40
C PRO A 52 -5.68 3.74 4.31
N ALA A 53 -5.53 3.23 5.53
CA ALA A 53 -6.55 3.35 6.58
C ALA A 53 -6.76 4.83 6.95
N ASP A 54 -5.67 5.61 6.98
CA ASP A 54 -5.69 7.04 7.21
C ASP A 54 -5.30 7.79 5.93
N ARG A 55 -6.29 8.46 5.34
CA ARG A 55 -6.13 9.26 4.12
C ARG A 55 -5.52 10.64 4.36
N SER A 56 -5.34 11.05 5.62
CA SER A 56 -4.73 12.33 5.96
C SER A 56 -3.20 12.33 5.78
N MET A 57 -2.60 11.14 5.63
CA MET A 57 -1.17 11.01 5.38
C MET A 57 -0.76 11.67 4.07
N ALA A 58 0.28 12.49 4.13
CA ALA A 58 0.81 13.18 2.97
C ALA A 58 1.45 12.20 1.97
N ALA A 59 0.82 12.04 0.80
CA ALA A 59 1.34 11.31 -0.34
C ALA A 59 0.96 12.04 -1.65
N ASP A 60 1.68 11.78 -2.74
CA ASP A 60 1.32 12.31 -4.05
C ASP A 60 0.04 11.66 -4.58
N TYR A 61 -0.13 10.36 -4.32
CA TYR A 61 -1.27 9.58 -4.84
C TYR A 61 -1.79 8.58 -3.80
N HIS A 62 -3.10 8.32 -3.87
CA HIS A 62 -3.78 7.29 -3.08
C HIS A 62 -4.42 6.30 -4.06
N TRP A 63 -4.00 5.04 -3.99
CA TRP A 63 -4.62 3.96 -4.74
C TRP A 63 -5.70 3.29 -3.91
N ILE A 64 -6.95 3.34 -4.37
CA ILE A 64 -8.09 2.75 -3.68
C ILE A 64 -8.63 1.58 -4.49
N THR A 65 -8.61 0.39 -3.90
CA THR A 65 -9.28 -0.80 -4.41
C THR A 65 -10.56 -0.99 -3.62
N ILE A 66 -11.69 -0.92 -4.32
CA ILE A 66 -13.00 -1.22 -3.75
C ILE A 66 -13.21 -2.72 -3.91
N ALA A 67 -13.32 -3.46 -2.80
CA ALA A 67 -13.75 -4.84 -2.88
C ALA A 67 -15.20 -4.86 -3.42
N PRO A 68 -15.53 -5.70 -4.42
CA PRO A 68 -16.91 -5.89 -4.80
C PRO A 68 -17.70 -6.29 -3.54
N ALA A 69 -18.92 -5.78 -3.41
CA ALA A 69 -19.79 -6.18 -2.31
C ALA A 69 -19.83 -7.70 -2.27
N ALA A 70 -19.28 -8.30 -1.22
CA ALA A 70 -19.39 -9.73 -1.03
C ALA A 70 -20.88 -10.07 -1.12
N ASP A 71 -21.24 -11.04 -1.95
CA ASP A 71 -22.61 -11.51 -2.04
C ASP A 71 -23.06 -11.93 -0.63
N ARG A 72 -23.88 -11.08 -0.01
CA ARG A 72 -24.41 -11.30 1.34
C ARG A 72 -25.62 -12.22 1.30
N SER A 73 -25.89 -12.91 0.19
CA SER A 73 -26.93 -13.92 0.12
C SER A 73 -26.73 -14.90 1.27
N PRO A 74 -27.70 -15.01 2.20
CA PRO A 74 -27.63 -15.97 3.29
C PRO A 74 -27.43 -17.37 2.70
N PRO A 75 -26.59 -18.23 3.32
CA PRO A 75 -26.55 -19.63 2.90
C PRO A 75 -27.96 -20.18 3.01
N THR A 76 -28.52 -20.65 1.89
CA THR A 76 -29.82 -21.34 1.88
C THR A 76 -29.70 -22.52 2.82
N THR A 77 -30.23 -22.38 4.04
CA THR A 77 -30.20 -23.45 5.03
C THR A 77 -31.14 -24.52 4.51
N LYS A 78 -30.58 -25.63 4.03
CA LYS A 78 -31.36 -26.81 3.64
C LYS A 78 -32.06 -27.29 4.92
N SER A 79 -33.37 -27.06 5.00
CA SER A 79 -34.19 -27.45 6.16
C SER A 79 -33.99 -28.94 6.45
N ALA A 80 -33.53 -29.28 7.65
CA ALA A 80 -33.41 -30.66 8.10
C ALA A 80 -34.81 -31.31 8.17
N PRO A 81 -34.94 -32.61 7.83
CA PRO A 81 -36.22 -33.29 7.90
C PRO A 81 -36.75 -33.34 9.36
N PRO A 82 -38.07 -33.23 9.57
CA PRO A 82 -38.65 -33.22 10.90
C PRO A 82 -38.41 -34.55 11.63
N PRO A 83 -38.26 -34.53 12.97
CA PRO A 83 -38.03 -35.75 13.74
C PRO A 83 -39.25 -36.69 13.68
N PRO A 84 -39.02 -38.01 13.74
CA PRO A 84 -40.10 -39.00 13.71
C PRO A 84 -41.00 -38.85 14.94
N LYS A 85 -42.31 -38.89 14.72
CA LYS A 85 -43.31 -38.91 15.79
C LYS A 85 -43.36 -40.32 16.39
N THR A 86 -43.18 -40.40 17.71
CA THR A 86 -43.46 -41.56 18.57
C THR A 86 -44.95 -41.85 18.67
#